data_AF-A0A146KAT4-F1
#
_entry.id   AF-A0A146KAT4-F1
#
_cell.length_a   1.000
_cell.length_b   1.000
_cell.length_c   1.000
_cell.angle_alpha   90.00
_cell.angle_beta   90.00
_cell.angle_gamma   90.00
#
_symmetry.space_group_name_H-M   'P 1'
#
loop_
_entity.id
_entity.type
_entity.pdbx_description
1 polymer ?
#
loop_
_entity_poly.entity_id
_entity_poly.type
_entity_poly.pdbx_seq_one_letter_code
_entity_poly.pdbx_strand_id
1 'polypeptide(L)'
;YDVSNVLFAYDPKVCEGRLVTNQDIYAEQFEDLTVDQIKKICILSGCDYVNSLFGVGLKGAHKALVQSDFDIPKAVDLLVKLGKKLQYDSLEEYLSLIQQAQDCFNHHVIFNPFSGRLENYKSVSESKQFGCCEKDLEKVLVDESAKTKLKKFVGEKYNDGFRK
;
A
#
# COMPACT_ATOMS: atom_id res chain seq x y z
N TYR A 1 0.48 0.49 2.84
CA TYR A 1 -0.86 0.94 3.26
C TYR A 1 -0.86 1.92 4.44
N ASP A 2 0.29 2.50 4.85
CA ASP A 2 0.33 3.57 5.86
C ASP A 2 -0.30 3.18 7.22
N VAL A 3 0.07 2.01 7.71
CA VAL A 3 -0.40 1.48 8.99
C VAL A 3 0.59 1.86 10.10
N SER A 4 0.12 2.49 11.18
CA SER A 4 1.02 2.99 12.23
C SER A 4 1.77 1.90 12.98
N ASN A 5 1.17 0.71 13.10
CA ASN A 5 1.68 -0.41 13.87
C ASN A 5 1.37 -1.72 13.15
N VAL A 6 2.35 -2.61 13.09
CA VAL A 6 2.21 -3.96 12.54
C VAL A 6 2.86 -4.95 13.49
N LEU A 7 2.10 -5.95 13.92
CA LEU A 7 2.63 -7.05 14.73
C LEU A 7 2.96 -8.23 13.82
N PHE A 8 4.26 -8.47 13.60
CA PHE A 8 4.75 -9.57 12.79
C PHE A 8 4.96 -10.83 13.62
N ALA A 9 4.76 -11.99 12.99
CA ALA A 9 5.06 -13.31 13.55
C ALA A 9 4.47 -13.53 14.97
N TYR A 10 3.23 -13.07 15.17
CA TYR A 10 2.53 -13.27 16.44
C TYR A 10 2.22 -14.75 16.68
N ASP A 11 2.74 -15.31 17.78
CA ASP A 11 2.40 -16.65 18.24
C ASP A 11 1.35 -16.55 19.37
N PRO A 12 0.11 -16.99 19.14
CA PRO A 12 -0.95 -16.91 20.14
C PRO A 12 -0.74 -17.85 21.34
N LYS A 13 0.16 -18.84 21.27
CA LYS A 13 0.43 -19.76 22.39
C LYS A 13 1.28 -19.11 23.46
N VAL A 14 2.25 -18.30 23.04
CA VAL A 14 3.18 -17.59 23.93
C VAL A 14 2.86 -16.10 24.06
N CYS A 15 1.92 -15.60 23.26
CA CYS A 15 1.52 -14.18 23.20
C CYS A 15 2.68 -13.24 22.86
N GLU A 16 3.63 -13.70 22.04
CA GLU A 16 4.79 -12.92 21.62
C GLU A 16 4.75 -12.64 20.11
N GLY A 17 5.34 -11.52 19.71
CA GLY A 17 5.46 -11.11 18.32
C GLY A 17 6.38 -9.90 18.20
N ARG A 18 6.75 -9.56 16.97
CA ARG A 18 7.60 -8.39 16.71
C ARG A 18 6.74 -7.22 16.28
N LEU A 19 6.58 -6.25 17.18
CA LEU A 19 5.93 -4.99 16.85
C LEU A 19 6.89 -4.15 15.99
N VAL A 20 6.40 -3.66 14.87
CA VAL A 20 7.05 -2.68 14.02
C VAL A 20 6.11 -1.50 13.88
N THR A 21 6.61 -0.32 14.20
CA THR A 21 5.88 0.93 14.12
C THR A 21 6.33 1.72 12.91
N ASN A 22 5.56 2.75 12.54
CA ASN A 22 5.99 3.69 11.50
C ASN A 22 7.34 4.35 11.84
N GLN A 23 7.61 4.65 13.12
CA GLN A 23 8.87 5.27 13.54
C GLN A 23 10.08 4.38 13.24
N ASP A 24 9.93 3.06 13.33
CA ASP A 24 10.99 2.10 12.99
C ASP A 24 11.31 2.12 11.48
N ILE A 25 10.34 2.52 10.64
CA ILE A 25 10.53 2.64 9.18
C ILE A 25 11.21 3.97 8.85
N TYR A 26 10.79 5.07 9.48
CA TYR A 26 11.37 6.41 9.30
C TYR A 26 12.68 6.61 10.09
N ALA A 27 13.43 5.54 10.33
CA ALA A 27 14.73 5.61 10.94
C ALA A 27 15.83 5.51 9.86
N GLU A 28 17.01 6.06 10.17
CA GLU A 28 18.22 5.92 9.35
C GLU A 28 18.02 6.40 7.89
N GLN A 29 18.14 5.48 6.92
CA GLN A 29 18.11 5.76 5.48
C GLN A 29 16.77 6.29 4.95
N PHE A 30 15.73 6.33 5.78
CA PHE A 30 14.38 6.80 5.41
C PHE A 30 13.87 7.95 6.30
N GLU A 31 14.72 8.53 7.15
CA GLU A 31 14.35 9.55 8.14
C GLU A 31 13.67 10.78 7.52
N ASP A 32 14.18 11.27 6.39
CA ASP A 32 13.65 12.45 5.70
C ASP A 32 12.54 12.13 4.68
N LEU A 33 12.09 10.87 4.61
CA LEU A 33 11.13 10.45 3.59
C LEU A 33 9.69 10.54 4.08
N THR A 34 8.84 11.13 3.26
CA THR A 34 7.40 11.10 3.42
C THR A 34 6.83 9.69 3.19
N VAL A 35 5.65 9.42 3.74
CA VAL A 35 4.86 8.20 3.49
C VAL A 35 4.75 7.90 1.98
N ASP A 36 4.44 8.91 1.17
CA ASP A 36 4.21 8.71 -0.26
C ASP A 36 5.51 8.43 -1.01
N GLN A 37 6.64 8.98 -0.58
CA GLN A 37 7.96 8.63 -1.12
C GLN A 37 8.33 7.18 -0.80
N ILE A 38 8.08 6.71 0.43
CA ILE A 38 8.30 5.30 0.80
C ILE A 38 7.40 4.38 -0.03
N LYS A 39 6.13 4.72 -0.24
CA LYS A 39 5.24 3.95 -1.13
C LYS A 39 5.81 3.84 -2.55
N LYS A 40 6.33 4.93 -3.12
CA LYS A 40 6.98 4.90 -4.45
C LYS A 40 8.15 3.92 -4.46
N ILE A 41 8.97 3.92 -3.40
CA ILE A 41 10.09 2.97 -3.27
C ILE A 41 9.58 1.52 -3.23
N CYS A 42 8.56 1.22 -2.41
CA CYS A 42 7.98 -0.12 -2.33
C CYS A 42 7.41 -0.57 -3.68
N ILE A 43 6.64 0.28 -4.36
CA ILE A 43 6.04 -0.03 -5.66
C ILE A 43 7.13 -0.31 -6.71
N LEU A 44 8.13 0.58 -6.82
CA LEU A 44 9.21 0.43 -7.81
C LEU A 44 10.15 -0.75 -7.49
N SER A 45 10.24 -1.15 -6.22
CA SER A 45 10.97 -2.34 -5.79
C SER A 45 10.25 -3.66 -6.08
N GLY A 46 8.99 -3.58 -6.53
CA GLY A 46 8.12 -4.72 -6.82
C GLY A 46 7.11 -4.94 -5.69
N CYS A 47 5.84 -5.10 -6.08
CA CYS A 47 4.74 -5.42 -5.18
C CYS A 47 3.72 -6.32 -5.90
N ASP A 48 2.67 -6.75 -5.19
CA ASP A 48 1.65 -7.65 -5.75
C ASP A 48 0.90 -7.06 -6.96
N TYR A 49 0.91 -5.74 -7.13
CA TYR A 49 0.25 -5.04 -8.23
C TYR A 49 1.12 -4.89 -9.48
N VAL A 50 2.44 -4.84 -9.31
CA VAL A 50 3.39 -4.55 -10.39
C VAL A 50 4.77 -5.10 -10.03
N ASN A 51 5.37 -5.86 -10.96
CA ASN A 51 6.72 -6.39 -10.82
C ASN A 51 7.74 -5.25 -10.97
N SER A 52 8.89 -5.37 -10.31
CA SER A 52 10.00 -4.43 -10.54
C SER A 52 10.67 -4.67 -11.89
N LEU A 53 11.54 -3.75 -12.33
CA LEU A 53 12.49 -4.08 -13.40
C LEU A 53 13.46 -5.18 -12.95
N PHE A 54 13.97 -5.97 -13.89
CA PHE A 54 14.85 -7.09 -13.57
C PHE A 54 16.09 -6.63 -12.80
N GLY A 55 16.32 -7.23 -11.62
CA GLY A 55 17.46 -6.89 -10.75
C GLY A 55 17.32 -5.53 -10.07
N VAL A 56 16.09 -5.02 -9.89
CA VAL A 56 15.76 -3.87 -9.06
C VAL A 56 14.98 -4.35 -7.83
N GLY A 57 15.56 -4.11 -6.65
CA GLY A 57 14.90 -4.29 -5.36
C GLY A 57 14.95 -2.99 -4.55
N LEU A 58 14.66 -3.07 -3.24
CA LEU A 58 14.47 -1.90 -2.38
C LEU A 58 15.61 -0.87 -2.46
N LYS A 59 16.87 -1.31 -2.34
CA LYS A 59 18.05 -0.42 -2.42
C LYS A 59 18.19 0.28 -3.77
N GLY A 60 17.89 -0.45 -4.87
CA GLY A 60 17.97 0.08 -6.22
C GLY A 60 16.87 1.09 -6.50
N ALA A 61 15.63 0.77 -6.11
CA ALA A 61 14.48 1.66 -6.21
C ALA A 61 14.68 2.94 -5.39
N HIS A 62 15.12 2.81 -4.14
CA HIS A 62 15.41 3.94 -3.27
C HIS A 62 16.42 4.90 -3.90
N LYS A 63 17.58 4.37 -4.32
CA LYS A 63 18.64 5.19 -4.94
C LYS A 63 18.15 5.90 -6.20
N ALA A 64 17.43 5.21 -7.08
CA ALA A 64 16.94 5.79 -8.33
C ALA A 64 15.91 6.90 -8.09
N LEU A 65 15.00 6.71 -7.12
CA LEU A 65 14.00 7.71 -6.76
C LEU A 65 14.64 8.94 -6.10
N VAL A 66 15.58 8.77 -5.17
CA VAL A 66 16.31 9.90 -4.56
C VAL A 66 17.07 10.69 -5.63
N GLN A 67 17.76 10.03 -6.56
CA GLN A 67 18.48 10.70 -7.65
C GLN A 67 17.56 11.40 -8.65
N SER A 68 16.29 11.04 -8.68
CA SER A 68 15.29 11.58 -9.59
C SER A 68 14.27 12.48 -8.90
N ASP A 69 14.56 12.95 -7.68
CA ASP A 69 13.64 13.79 -6.89
C ASP A 69 12.23 13.18 -6.75
N PHE A 70 12.18 11.85 -6.58
CA PHE A 70 10.97 11.04 -6.48
C PHE A 70 10.00 11.15 -7.67
N ASP A 71 10.50 11.57 -8.83
CA ASP A 71 9.84 11.51 -10.13
C ASP A 71 9.96 10.10 -10.71
N ILE A 72 8.83 9.39 -10.82
CA ILE A 72 8.79 7.99 -11.24
C ILE A 72 9.27 7.82 -12.70
N PRO A 73 8.72 8.54 -13.70
CA PRO A 73 9.23 8.47 -15.07
C PRO A 73 10.75 8.65 -15.15
N LYS A 74 11.31 9.65 -14.45
CA LYS A 74 12.77 9.87 -14.44
C LYS A 74 13.54 8.74 -13.76
N ALA A 75 13.04 8.21 -12.64
CA ALA A 75 13.67 7.09 -11.95
C ALA A 75 13.69 5.81 -12.80
N VAL A 76 12.60 5.54 -13.52
CA VAL A 76 12.52 4.39 -14.43
C VAL A 76 13.47 4.59 -15.62
N ASP A 77 13.48 5.76 -16.24
CA ASP A 77 14.41 6.10 -17.34
C ASP A 77 15.87 5.94 -16.90
N LEU A 78 16.22 6.41 -15.69
CA LEU A 78 17.53 6.21 -15.09
C LEU A 78 17.88 4.72 -14.93
N LEU A 79 16.95 3.91 -14.42
CA LEU A 79 17.17 2.46 -14.25
C LEU A 79 17.37 1.76 -15.60
N VAL A 80 16.60 2.12 -16.63
CA VAL A 80 16.74 1.58 -17.98
C VAL A 80 18.09 1.98 -18.59
N LYS A 81 18.52 3.23 -18.43
CA LYS A 81 19.87 3.70 -18.84
C LYS A 81 21.01 2.98 -18.13
N LEU A 82 20.78 2.53 -16.90
CA LEU A 82 21.71 1.69 -16.13
C LEU A 82 21.64 0.19 -16.52
N GLY A 83 20.92 -0.17 -17.58
CA GLY A 83 20.85 -1.52 -18.13
C GLY A 83 19.85 -2.44 -17.42
N LYS A 84 18.95 -1.90 -16.58
CA LYS A 84 17.86 -2.69 -15.99
C LYS A 84 16.81 -3.00 -17.06
N LYS A 85 16.45 -4.28 -17.17
CA LYS A 85 15.55 -4.75 -18.23
C LYS A 85 14.09 -4.57 -17.82
N LEU A 86 13.29 -4.03 -18.72
CA LEU A 86 11.83 -4.04 -18.64
C LEU A 86 11.33 -5.49 -18.75
N GLN A 87 10.29 -5.80 -17.98
CA GLN A 87 9.57 -7.09 -18.02
C GLN A 87 8.22 -6.94 -18.73
N TYR A 88 8.01 -5.82 -19.41
CA TYR A 88 6.75 -5.36 -20.00
C TYR A 88 6.99 -4.97 -21.45
N ASP A 89 5.93 -4.90 -22.25
CA ASP A 89 6.02 -4.68 -23.70
C ASP A 89 6.51 -3.27 -24.01
N SER A 90 6.23 -2.31 -23.12
CA SER A 90 6.70 -0.93 -23.27
C SER A 90 6.94 -0.22 -21.94
N LEU A 91 7.69 0.89 -21.99
CA LEU A 91 7.85 1.80 -20.86
C LEU A 91 6.52 2.46 -20.48
N GLU A 92 5.69 2.80 -21.46
CA GLU A 92 4.38 3.42 -21.26
C GLU A 92 3.44 2.49 -20.48
N GLU A 93 3.40 1.21 -20.86
CA GLU A 93 2.66 0.19 -20.14
C GLU A 93 3.14 0.07 -18.69
N TYR A 94 4.46 0.01 -18.48
CA TYR A 94 5.02 -0.11 -17.14
C TYR A 94 4.68 1.09 -16.25
N LEU A 95 4.77 2.32 -16.78
CA LEU A 95 4.40 3.53 -16.06
C LEU A 95 2.90 3.58 -15.74
N SER A 96 2.06 3.10 -16.66
CA SER A 96 0.61 2.96 -16.44
C SER A 96 0.32 1.98 -15.28
N LEU A 97 0.99 0.83 -15.24
CA LEU A 97 0.86 -0.14 -14.16
C LEU A 97 1.36 0.40 -12.81
N ILE A 98 2.44 1.18 -12.80
CA ILE A 98 2.88 1.87 -11.58
C ILE A 98 1.82 2.85 -11.11
N GLN A 99 1.24 3.66 -12.00
CA GLN A 99 0.17 4.59 -11.64
C GLN A 99 -1.05 3.84 -11.08
N GLN A 100 -1.42 2.72 -11.69
CA GLN A 100 -2.49 1.86 -11.17
C GLN A 100 -2.17 1.34 -9.77
N ALA A 101 -0.94 0.86 -9.53
CA ALA A 101 -0.52 0.41 -8.21
C ALA A 101 -0.59 1.54 -7.16
N GLN A 102 -0.18 2.76 -7.52
CA GLN A 102 -0.31 3.93 -6.64
C GLN A 102 -1.77 4.22 -6.31
N ASP A 103 -2.65 4.16 -7.30
CA ASP A 103 -4.08 4.36 -7.10
C ASP A 103 -4.68 3.27 -6.20
N CYS A 104 -4.29 1.99 -6.38
CA CYS A 104 -4.69 0.89 -5.48
C CYS A 104 -4.26 1.16 -4.02
N PHE A 105 -3.00 1.51 -3.79
CA PHE A 105 -2.52 1.78 -2.42
C PHE A 105 -3.26 2.93 -1.74
N ASN A 106 -3.66 3.96 -2.48
CA ASN A 106 -4.33 5.14 -1.93
C ASN A 106 -5.86 4.98 -1.85
N HIS A 107 -6.47 4.24 -2.77
CA HIS A 107 -7.91 4.27 -2.99
C HIS A 107 -8.57 2.90 -3.06
N HIS A 108 -7.90 1.83 -2.62
CA HIS A 108 -8.53 0.51 -2.48
C HIS A 108 -9.84 0.59 -1.68
N VAL A 109 -10.75 -0.34 -1.99
CA VAL A 109 -12.06 -0.41 -1.36
C VAL A 109 -11.94 -1.06 0.00
N ILE A 110 -12.48 -0.43 1.02
CA ILE A 110 -12.55 -0.92 2.39
C ILE A 110 -14.01 -1.01 2.85
N PHE A 111 -14.28 -1.91 3.78
CA PHE A 111 -15.55 -1.92 4.50
C PHE A 111 -15.45 -0.99 5.70
N ASN A 112 -16.26 0.08 5.73
CA ASN A 112 -16.38 0.94 6.88
C ASN A 112 -17.38 0.32 7.88
N PRO A 113 -16.93 -0.14 9.07
CA PRO A 113 -17.80 -0.84 10.01
C PRO A 113 -18.81 0.09 10.70
N PHE A 114 -18.56 1.41 10.73
CA PHE A 114 -19.44 2.40 11.33
C PHE A 114 -20.60 2.74 10.40
N SER A 115 -20.33 2.97 9.11
CA SER A 115 -21.36 3.23 8.11
C SER A 115 -22.02 1.93 7.60
N GLY A 116 -21.32 0.80 7.72
CA GLY A 116 -21.72 -0.49 7.18
C GLY A 116 -21.65 -0.55 5.65
N ARG A 117 -20.84 0.30 5.02
CA ARG A 117 -20.76 0.47 3.57
C ARG A 117 -19.34 0.23 3.07
N LEU A 118 -19.24 -0.06 1.77
CA LEU A 118 -17.96 -0.07 1.07
C LEU A 118 -17.60 1.37 0.67
N GLU A 119 -16.39 1.78 0.99
CA GLU A 119 -15.86 3.13 0.79
C GLU A 119 -14.42 3.03 0.28
N ASN A 120 -13.92 4.03 -0.44
CA ASN A 120 -12.49 4.10 -0.78
C ASN A 120 -11.69 4.51 0.46
N TYR A 121 -10.52 3.90 0.67
CA TYR A 121 -9.65 4.19 1.83
C TYR A 121 -9.30 5.68 1.95
N LYS A 122 -8.91 6.32 0.84
CA LYS A 122 -8.87 7.78 0.71
C LYS A 122 -9.88 8.22 -0.34
N SER A 123 -10.44 9.41 -0.15
CA SER A 123 -11.39 10.00 -1.09
C SER A 123 -10.81 10.09 -2.51
N VAL A 124 -11.68 9.88 -3.49
CA VAL A 124 -11.42 9.98 -4.92
C VAL A 124 -12.44 10.93 -5.55
N SER A 125 -12.12 11.47 -6.73
CA SER A 125 -13.15 12.12 -7.56
C SER A 125 -14.23 11.11 -7.94
N GLU A 126 -15.46 11.58 -8.13
CA GLU A 126 -16.60 10.72 -8.51
C GLU A 126 -16.30 9.86 -9.76
N SER A 127 -15.54 10.41 -10.71
CA SER A 127 -15.12 9.73 -11.95
C SER A 127 -14.17 8.54 -11.76
N LYS A 128 -13.55 8.40 -10.58
CA LYS A 128 -12.60 7.32 -10.26
C LYS A 128 -13.10 6.42 -9.12
N GLN A 129 -14.33 6.64 -8.66
CA GLN A 129 -14.90 5.86 -7.57
C GLN A 129 -14.95 4.38 -7.96
N PHE A 130 -14.39 3.52 -7.10
CA PHE A 130 -14.29 2.06 -7.31
C PHE A 130 -13.45 1.57 -8.52
N GLY A 131 -12.86 2.46 -9.32
CA GLY A 131 -12.32 2.13 -10.65
C GLY A 131 -10.92 1.50 -10.72
N CYS A 132 -10.11 1.52 -9.66
CA CYS A 132 -8.75 0.94 -9.71
C CYS A 132 -8.71 -0.52 -9.25
N CYS A 133 -9.76 -0.98 -8.59
CA CYS A 133 -9.84 -2.24 -7.86
C CYS A 133 -11.15 -2.99 -8.13
N GLU A 134 -11.76 -2.89 -9.32
CA GLU A 134 -13.01 -3.61 -9.64
C GLU A 134 -12.90 -5.13 -9.36
N LYS A 135 -11.71 -5.71 -9.56
CA LYS A 135 -11.41 -7.11 -9.20
C LYS A 135 -11.52 -7.42 -7.70
N ASP A 136 -11.39 -6.41 -6.84
CA ASP A 136 -11.56 -6.56 -5.39
C ASP A 136 -13.05 -6.63 -5.05
N LEU A 137 -13.93 -5.91 -5.77
CA LEU A 137 -15.38 -5.92 -5.52
C LEU A 137 -16.01 -7.29 -5.78
N GLU A 138 -15.56 -8.04 -6.79
CA GLU A 138 -16.05 -9.40 -7.06
C GLU A 138 -15.66 -10.41 -5.96
N LYS A 139 -14.62 -10.11 -5.17
CA LYS A 139 -14.13 -10.97 -4.08
C LYS A 139 -14.61 -10.56 -2.69
N VAL A 140 -15.20 -9.37 -2.54
CA VAL A 140 -15.90 -9.02 -1.30
C VAL A 140 -17.22 -9.79 -1.28
N LEU A 141 -17.13 -11.10 -1.04
CA LEU A 141 -18.25 -11.92 -0.59
C LEU A 141 -18.65 -11.38 0.77
N VAL A 142 -19.66 -10.53 0.73
CA VAL A 142 -20.31 -9.97 1.90
C VAL A 142 -21.11 -11.10 2.56
N ASP A 143 -20.43 -11.88 3.40
CA ASP A 143 -21.12 -12.72 4.37
C ASP A 143 -21.77 -11.79 5.42
N GLU A 144 -23.09 -11.73 5.45
CA GLU A 144 -23.84 -10.95 6.45
C GLU A 144 -23.50 -11.38 7.89
N SER A 145 -23.04 -12.62 8.10
CA SER A 145 -22.52 -13.09 9.39
C SER A 145 -21.22 -12.38 9.79
N ALA A 146 -20.31 -12.17 8.83
CA ALA A 146 -19.04 -11.47 9.05
C ALA A 146 -19.29 -9.98 9.35
N LYS A 147 -20.20 -9.33 8.61
CA LYS A 147 -20.63 -7.95 8.90
C LYS A 147 -21.16 -7.79 10.32
N THR A 148 -21.98 -8.75 10.78
CA THR A 148 -22.58 -8.71 12.12
C THR A 148 -21.52 -8.87 13.21
N LYS A 149 -20.57 -9.80 13.04
CA LYS A 149 -19.44 -9.98 13.97
C LYS A 149 -18.55 -8.74 14.07
N LEU A 150 -18.22 -8.13 12.92
CA LEU A 150 -17.44 -6.89 12.85
C LEU A 150 -18.14 -5.73 13.56
N LYS A 151 -19.44 -5.51 13.31
CA LYS A 151 -20.24 -4.48 14.00
C LYS A 151 -20.25 -4.68 15.52
N LYS A 152 -20.41 -5.92 15.97
CA LYS A 152 -20.37 -6.26 17.40
C LYS A 152 -19.01 -5.93 18.01
N PHE A 153 -17.91 -6.36 17.39
CA PHE A 153 -16.55 -6.10 17.86
C PHE A 153 -16.24 -4.60 17.95
N VAL A 154 -16.63 -3.81 16.95
CA VAL A 154 -16.42 -2.35 16.93
C VAL A 154 -17.29 -1.66 17.97
N GLY A 155 -18.57 -2.06 18.11
CA GLY A 155 -19.49 -1.50 19.11
C GLY A 155 -19.09 -1.82 20.55
N GLU A 156 -18.52 -3.00 20.81
CA GLU A 156 -18.00 -3.40 22.12
C GLU A 156 -16.75 -2.59 22.50
N LYS A 157 -15.81 -2.40 21.56
CA LYS A 157 -14.57 -1.64 21.77
C LYS A 157 -14.78 -0.12 21.93
N TYR A 158 -15.87 0.44 21.42
CA TYR A 158 -16.15 1.87 21.57
C TYR A 158 -16.76 2.21 22.94
N ASN A 159 -17.42 1.23 23.58
CA ASN A 159 -17.95 1.37 24.94
C ASN A 159 -16.89 1.12 26.03
N ASP A 160 -15.87 0.31 25.75
CA ASP A 160 -14.67 0.19 26.58
C ASP A 160 -13.66 1.28 26.20
N GLY A 161 -13.84 2.44 26.82
CA GLY A 161 -13.20 3.70 26.45
C GLY A 161 -11.70 3.65 26.14
N PHE A 162 -11.37 4.02 24.89
CA PHE A 162 -10.23 4.91 24.64
C PHE A 162 -10.62 6.32 25.09
N ARG A 163 -10.64 6.54 26.42
CA ARG A 163 -10.50 7.90 26.96
C ARG A 163 -9.09 8.37 26.63
N LYS A 164 -9.00 9.53 25.99
CA LYS A 164 -7.79 10.35 25.94
C LYS A 164 -7.18 10.53 27.32
#